data_AF-A0A1E1WTX0-F1
#
_entry.id   AF-A0A1E1WTX0-F1
#
_cell.length_a   1.000
_cell.length_b   1.000
_cell.length_c   1.000
_cell.angle_alpha   90.00
_cell.angle_beta   90.00
_cell.angle_gamma   90.00
#
_symmetry.space_group_name_H-M   'P 1'
#
loop_
_entity.id
_entity.type
_entity.pdbx_description
1 polymer ?
#
loop_
_entity_poly.entity_id
_entity_poly.type
_entity_poly.pdbx_seq_one_letter_code
_entity_poly.pdbx_strand_id
1 'polypeptide(L)'
;PASAQRLKPHLPPAPPGGTQDDVRTTLLSPQFAQAANQFSSALTSGQMGPVISQFGLPAEVAAAANTGDMQAFFKALESTANQSDSSKSKDEDTKDDDKKDDKPKDGKTDEKKDGDGAMSLD
;
A
#
# COMPACT_ATOMS: atom_id res chain seq x y z
N PRO A 1 -15.57 -21.16 -16.08
CA PRO A 1 -15.52 -19.69 -16.31
C PRO A 1 -14.16 -19.14 -15.86
N ALA A 2 -13.65 -18.07 -16.49
CA ALA A 2 -12.33 -17.51 -16.16
C ALA A 2 -12.20 -17.14 -14.68
N SER A 3 -13.27 -16.63 -14.07
CA SER A 3 -13.33 -16.29 -12.64
C SER A 3 -13.13 -17.51 -11.73
N ALA A 4 -13.66 -18.68 -12.10
CA ALA A 4 -13.48 -19.89 -11.29
C ALA A 4 -12.03 -20.40 -11.30
N GLN A 5 -11.31 -20.25 -12.43
CA GLN A 5 -9.89 -20.60 -12.49
C GLN A 5 -9.02 -19.70 -11.60
N ARG A 6 -9.37 -18.41 -11.49
CA ARG A 6 -8.69 -17.47 -10.58
C ARG A 6 -8.93 -17.79 -9.10
N LEU A 7 -10.06 -18.42 -8.76
CA LEU A 7 -10.43 -18.76 -7.39
C LEU A 7 -9.87 -20.11 -6.92
N LYS A 8 -9.57 -21.03 -7.84
CA LYS A 8 -9.00 -22.37 -7.53
C LYS A 8 -7.81 -22.36 -6.54
N PRO A 9 -6.78 -21.50 -6.66
CA PRO A 9 -5.66 -21.50 -5.73
C PRO A 9 -6.01 -20.98 -4.32
N HIS A 10 -7.18 -20.35 -4.15
CA HIS A 10 -7.64 -19.77 -2.88
C HIS A 10 -8.72 -20.62 -2.20
N LEU A 11 -9.02 -21.81 -2.73
CA LEU A 11 -9.95 -22.72 -2.10
C LEU A 11 -9.32 -23.37 -0.85
N PRO A 12 -10.15 -23.69 0.15
CA PRO A 12 -9.65 -24.41 1.32
C PRO A 12 -8.97 -25.71 0.88
N PRO A 13 -7.86 -26.10 1.54
CA PRO A 13 -7.17 -27.33 1.23
C PRO A 13 -8.10 -28.52 1.45
N ALA A 14 -7.94 -29.56 0.62
CA ALA A 14 -8.71 -30.77 0.78
C ALA A 14 -8.48 -31.37 2.18
N PRO A 15 -9.53 -31.83 2.88
CA PRO A 15 -9.36 -32.52 4.14
C PRO A 15 -8.54 -33.81 3.94
N PRO A 16 -7.81 -34.29 4.97
CA PRO A 16 -6.99 -35.49 4.85
C PRO A 16 -7.85 -36.69 4.45
N GLY A 17 -7.61 -37.23 3.24
CA GLY A 17 -8.38 -38.34 2.66
C GLY A 17 -9.61 -37.94 1.85
N GLY A 18 -9.88 -36.64 1.67
CA GLY A 18 -10.99 -36.13 0.87
C GLY A 18 -10.59 -35.54 -0.48
N THR A 19 -11.59 -35.29 -1.33
CA THR A 19 -11.44 -34.55 -2.58
C THR A 19 -11.44 -33.04 -2.33
N GLN A 20 -10.73 -32.28 -3.16
CA GLN A 20 -10.80 -30.82 -3.14
C GLN A 20 -12.22 -30.35 -3.43
N ASP A 21 -12.76 -29.46 -2.59
CA ASP A 21 -14.04 -28.82 -2.84
C ASP A 21 -13.97 -27.90 -4.06
N ASP A 22 -15.05 -27.87 -4.84
CA ASP A 22 -15.22 -26.89 -5.92
C ASP A 22 -15.68 -25.53 -5.36
N VAL A 23 -15.45 -24.46 -6.14
CA VAL A 23 -15.86 -23.09 -5.80
C VAL A 23 -17.31 -23.00 -5.32
N ARG A 24 -18.23 -23.74 -5.96
CA ARG A 24 -19.65 -23.75 -5.58
C ARG A 24 -19.87 -24.35 -4.20
N THR A 25 -19.20 -25.45 -3.89
CA THR A 25 -19.31 -26.12 -2.60
C THR A 25 -18.76 -25.22 -1.49
N THR A 26 -17.62 -24.55 -1.74
CA THR A 26 -17.06 -23.58 -0.78
C THR A 26 -18.01 -22.40 -0.55
N LEU A 27 -18.64 -21.84 -1.59
CA LEU A 27 -19.58 -20.71 -1.44
C LEU A 27 -20.85 -21.07 -0.65
N LEU A 28 -21.31 -22.32 -0.75
CA LEU A 28 -22.47 -22.81 0.01
C LEU A 28 -22.11 -23.30 1.42
N SER A 29 -20.82 -23.34 1.76
CA SER A 29 -20.36 -23.85 3.04
C SER A 29 -20.63 -22.87 4.19
N PRO A 30 -21.00 -23.36 5.38
CA PRO A 30 -21.19 -22.51 6.55
C PRO A 30 -19.90 -21.81 6.98
N GLN A 31 -18.74 -22.42 6.73
CA GLN A 31 -17.44 -21.84 7.03
C GLN A 31 -17.18 -20.58 6.21
N PHE A 32 -17.53 -20.60 4.92
CA PHE A 32 -17.44 -19.40 4.08
C PHE A 32 -18.41 -18.32 4.55
N ALA A 33 -19.65 -18.68 4.89
CA ALA A 33 -20.62 -17.71 5.42
C ALA A 33 -20.13 -17.05 6.72
N GLN A 34 -19.51 -17.82 7.62
CA GLN A 34 -18.90 -17.29 8.83
C GLN A 34 -17.70 -16.39 8.55
N ALA A 35 -16.84 -16.76 7.61
CA ALA A 35 -15.70 -15.94 7.19
C ALA A 35 -16.18 -14.63 6.52
N ALA A 36 -17.23 -14.69 5.70
CA ALA A 36 -17.83 -13.52 5.07
C ALA A 36 -18.44 -12.57 6.12
N ASN A 37 -19.12 -13.11 7.13
CA ASN A 37 -19.64 -12.30 8.25
C ASN A 37 -18.51 -11.63 9.04
N GLN A 38 -17.44 -12.38 9.34
CA GLN A 38 -16.26 -11.83 10.02
C GLN A 38 -15.60 -10.74 9.18
N PHE A 39 -15.43 -10.98 7.88
CA PHE A 39 -14.90 -9.99 6.93
C PHE A 39 -15.77 -8.73 6.90
N SER A 40 -17.09 -8.86 6.75
CA SER A 40 -18.00 -7.70 6.77
C SER A 40 -17.90 -6.94 8.09
N SER A 41 -17.87 -7.63 9.23
CA SER A 41 -17.74 -6.98 10.54
C SER A 41 -16.41 -6.24 10.70
N ALA A 42 -15.30 -6.84 10.26
CA ALA A 42 -13.98 -6.23 10.30
C ALA A 42 -13.84 -5.08 9.29
N LEU A 43 -14.48 -5.19 8.13
CA LEU A 43 -14.53 -4.13 7.14
C LEU A 43 -15.31 -2.93 7.71
N THR A 44 -16.52 -3.15 8.24
CA THR A 44 -17.33 -2.09 8.86
C THR A 44 -16.69 -1.48 10.11
N SER A 45 -15.81 -2.21 10.79
CA SER A 45 -15.09 -1.68 11.96
C SER A 45 -13.93 -0.76 11.59
N GLY A 46 -13.60 -0.62 10.31
CA GLY A 46 -12.49 0.22 9.84
C GLY A 46 -11.11 -0.40 10.05
N GLN A 47 -11.03 -1.63 10.54
CA GLN A 47 -9.74 -2.26 10.91
C GLN A 47 -9.06 -2.94 9.72
N MET A 48 -9.75 -3.07 8.59
CA MET A 48 -9.25 -3.77 7.41
C MET A 48 -8.34 -2.90 6.54
N GLY A 49 -8.24 -1.59 6.78
CA GLY A 49 -7.44 -0.69 5.95
C GLY A 49 -5.97 -1.12 5.71
N PRO A 50 -5.17 -1.40 6.75
CA PRO A 50 -3.79 -1.86 6.59
C PRO A 50 -3.68 -3.20 5.87
N VAL A 51 -4.69 -4.06 6.02
CA VAL A 51 -4.75 -5.37 5.34
C VAL A 51 -5.08 -5.17 3.86
N ILE A 52 -6.05 -4.32 3.54
CA ILE A 52 -6.45 -3.98 2.16
C ILE A 52 -5.28 -3.40 1.36
N SER A 53 -4.43 -2.56 1.96
CA SER A 53 -3.20 -2.08 1.31
C SER A 53 -2.22 -3.22 0.99
N GLN A 54 -2.09 -4.22 1.87
CA GLN A 54 -1.21 -5.38 1.65
C GLN A 54 -1.72 -6.31 0.54
N PHE A 55 -3.02 -6.29 0.26
CA PHE A 55 -3.61 -6.98 -0.89
C PHE A 55 -3.34 -6.27 -2.23
N GLY A 56 -2.63 -5.14 -2.23
CA GLY A 56 -2.26 -4.41 -3.44
C GLY A 56 -3.41 -3.59 -4.04
N LEU A 57 -4.42 -3.28 -3.23
CA LEU A 57 -5.51 -2.38 -3.61
C LEU A 57 -5.07 -0.92 -3.46
N PRO A 58 -5.55 0.01 -4.31
CA PRO A 58 -5.11 1.39 -4.29
C PRO A 58 -5.48 2.11 -2.99
N ALA A 59 -4.74 3.17 -2.71
CA ALA A 59 -4.86 3.93 -1.46
C ALA A 59 -6.29 4.43 -1.19
N GLU A 60 -7.07 4.76 -2.23
CA GLU A 60 -8.49 5.15 -2.07
C GLU A 60 -9.36 4.03 -1.50
N VAL A 61 -9.15 2.78 -1.95
CA VAL A 61 -9.88 1.61 -1.46
C VAL A 61 -9.47 1.29 -0.03
N ALA A 62 -8.17 1.39 0.28
CA ALA A 62 -7.66 1.22 1.64
C ALA A 62 -8.18 2.31 2.59
N ALA A 63 -8.29 3.57 2.14
CA ALA A 63 -8.85 4.66 2.93
C ALA A 63 -10.32 4.40 3.25
N ALA A 64 -11.12 3.98 2.27
CA ALA A 64 -12.51 3.60 2.51
C ALA A 64 -12.66 2.39 3.45
N ALA A 65 -11.73 1.42 3.37
CA ALA A 65 -11.69 0.30 4.31
C ALA A 65 -11.28 0.71 5.74
N ASN A 66 -10.53 1.81 5.90
CA ASN A 66 -10.19 2.37 7.22
C ASN A 66 -11.38 3.09 7.87
N THR A 67 -12.28 3.68 7.08
CA THR A 67 -13.44 4.41 7.62
C THR A 67 -14.60 3.48 8.00
N GLY A 68 -14.60 2.26 7.48
CA GLY A 68 -15.68 1.29 7.68
C GLY A 68 -16.92 1.54 6.81
N ASP A 69 -16.82 2.46 5.84
CA ASP A 69 -17.89 2.70 4.87
C ASP A 69 -17.83 1.66 3.74
N MET A 70 -18.67 0.64 3.86
CA MET A 70 -18.78 -0.42 2.84
C MET A 70 -19.18 0.13 1.47
N GLN A 71 -20.06 1.13 1.42
CA GLN A 71 -20.53 1.66 0.13
C GLN A 71 -19.40 2.41 -0.58
N ALA A 72 -18.65 3.23 0.16
CA ALA A 72 -17.45 3.89 -0.36
C ALA A 72 -16.39 2.87 -0.79
N PHE A 73 -16.18 1.81 0.00
CA PHE A 73 -15.22 0.75 -0.31
C PHE A 73 -15.54 0.05 -1.62
N PHE A 74 -16.79 -0.41 -1.81
CA PHE A 74 -17.19 -1.09 -3.05
C PHE A 74 -17.16 -0.15 -4.26
N LYS A 75 -17.54 1.13 -4.08
CA LYS A 75 -17.46 2.12 -5.16
C LYS A 75 -16.02 2.38 -5.59
N ALA A 76 -15.09 2.53 -4.64
CA ALA A 76 -13.68 2.68 -4.92
C ALA A 76 -13.10 1.42 -5.58
N LEU A 77 -13.53 0.23 -5.14
CA LEU A 77 -13.11 -1.06 -5.71
C LEU A 77 -13.58 -1.22 -7.17
N GLU A 78 -14.83 -0.83 -7.47
CA GLU A 78 -15.37 -0.84 -8.84
C GLU A 78 -14.62 0.13 -9.75
N SER A 79 -14.35 1.35 -9.27
CA SER A 79 -13.57 2.35 -10.01
C SER A 79 -12.16 1.84 -10.33
N THR A 80 -11.52 1.19 -9.34
CA THR A 80 -10.19 0.58 -9.51
C THR A 80 -10.21 -0.55 -10.53
N ALA A 81 -11.21 -1.44 -10.47
CA ALA A 81 -11.33 -2.56 -11.40
C ALA A 81 -11.43 -2.06 -12.86
N ASN A 82 -12.15 -0.95 -13.07
CA ASN A 82 -12.29 -0.32 -14.39
C ASN A 82 -11.01 0.42 -14.84
N GLN A 83 -10.23 0.99 -13.90
CA GLN A 83 -8.97 1.65 -14.23
C GLN A 83 -7.80 0.69 -14.47
N SER A 84 -7.84 -0.53 -13.93
CA SER A 84 -6.76 -1.52 -14.07
C SER A 84 -6.51 -2.01 -15.50
N ASP A 85 -7.44 -1.78 -16.43
CA ASP A 85 -7.23 -1.99 -17.88
C ASP A 85 -6.45 -0.84 -18.56
N SER A 86 -6.21 0.28 -17.86
CA SER A 86 -5.72 1.54 -18.47
C SER A 86 -4.47 2.17 -17.85
N SER A 87 -3.89 1.66 -16.75
CA SER A 87 -2.74 2.30 -16.11
C SER A 87 -1.77 1.32 -15.44
N LYS A 88 -0.97 0.65 -16.28
CA LYS A 88 0.32 0.09 -15.87
C LYS A 88 1.44 1.02 -16.33
N SER A 89 1.58 2.20 -15.75
CA SER A 89 2.73 3.09 -15.94
C SER A 89 2.74 4.21 -14.90
N LYS A 90 3.87 4.35 -14.19
CA LYS A 90 4.22 5.39 -13.18
C LYS A 90 3.54 5.18 -11.81
N ASP A 91 4.25 5.20 -10.68
CA ASP A 91 5.31 6.15 -10.33
C ASP A 91 6.16 5.58 -9.17
N GLU A 92 7.45 5.36 -9.41
CA GLU A 92 8.51 5.31 -8.40
C GLU A 92 9.41 6.49 -8.74
N ASP A 93 9.38 7.57 -7.95
CA ASP A 93 10.57 8.26 -7.43
C ASP A 93 10.17 9.36 -6.44
N THR A 94 10.41 9.11 -5.16
CA THR A 94 10.17 10.05 -4.05
C THR A 94 11.26 11.12 -4.04
N LYS A 95 10.88 12.39 -4.18
CA LYS A 95 11.73 13.55 -3.90
C LYS A 95 11.33 14.24 -2.58
N ASP A 96 12.39 14.81 -1.98
CA ASP A 96 12.44 15.99 -1.10
C ASP A 96 12.39 15.77 0.42
N ASP A 97 13.44 16.23 1.11
CA ASP A 97 13.27 17.26 2.13
C ASP A 97 14.56 18.10 2.33
N ASP A 98 14.44 19.38 1.99
CA ASP A 98 15.37 20.50 2.10
C ASP A 98 15.42 21.05 3.55
N LYS A 99 16.60 21.35 4.11
CA LYS A 99 16.73 21.99 5.44
C LYS A 99 17.61 23.24 5.38
N LYS A 100 16.95 24.41 5.37
CA LYS A 100 17.52 25.75 5.63
C LYS A 100 17.10 26.22 7.02
N ASP A 101 18.06 26.70 7.82
CA ASP A 101 17.81 27.65 8.93
C ASP A 101 19.04 28.55 9.15
N ASP A 102 18.78 29.79 9.58
CA ASP A 102 19.56 31.03 9.39
C ASP A 102 20.29 31.51 10.68
N LYS A 103 21.48 32.14 10.52
CA LYS A 103 22.08 33.27 11.30
C LYS A 103 22.94 33.08 12.60
N PRO A 104 23.72 34.09 13.07
CA PRO A 104 25.21 34.09 13.13
C PRO A 104 25.80 34.37 14.54
N LYS A 105 27.12 34.20 14.75
CA LYS A 105 27.85 34.84 15.87
C LYS A 105 29.31 35.18 15.52
N ASP A 106 29.63 36.45 15.67
CA ASP A 106 30.93 37.12 15.67
C ASP A 106 31.98 36.49 16.61
N GLY A 107 33.25 36.51 16.19
CA GLY A 107 34.38 36.12 17.04
C GLY A 107 35.76 36.12 16.39
N LYS A 108 36.33 37.31 16.16
CA LYS A 108 37.75 37.71 16.40
C LYS A 108 38.90 36.83 15.87
N THR A 109 39.64 37.33 14.87
CA THR A 109 41.10 37.13 14.78
C THR A 109 41.79 38.35 14.14
N ASP A 110 42.45 39.15 14.97
CA ASP A 110 43.51 40.07 14.56
C ASP A 110 44.78 39.25 14.34
N GLU A 111 45.31 39.20 13.11
CA GLU A 111 46.72 38.82 12.91
C GLU A 111 47.37 39.56 11.74
N LYS A 112 48.63 39.90 11.98
CA LYS A 112 49.45 40.92 11.34
C LYS A 112 50.12 40.41 10.04
N LYS A 113 50.09 41.27 9.03
CA LYS A 113 51.26 41.86 8.33
C LYS A 113 52.31 40.96 7.63
N ASP A 114 52.39 41.18 6.32
CA ASP A 114 53.52 41.15 5.37
C ASP A 114 54.41 39.90 5.23
N GLY A 115 54.58 39.43 3.98
CA GLY A 115 55.77 38.67 3.57
C GLY A 115 55.58 37.78 2.34
N ASP A 116 56.16 38.20 1.21
CA ASP A 116 56.61 37.44 0.03
C ASP A 116 56.46 35.90 0.01
N GLY A 117 56.04 35.37 -1.15
CA GLY A 117 56.24 33.96 -1.46
C GLY A 117 55.42 33.46 -2.65
N ALA A 118 55.91 33.71 -3.86
CA ALA A 118 55.48 33.05 -5.08
C ALA A 118 55.56 31.50 -5.00
N MET A 119 54.97 30.83 -6.02
CA MET A 119 55.13 29.40 -6.44
C MET A 119 54.02 28.46 -5.92
N SER A 120 53.27 27.70 -6.73
CA SER A 120 53.25 27.43 -8.18
C SER A 120 51.87 26.88 -8.56
N LEU A 121 51.40 27.17 -9.78
CA LEU A 121 50.40 26.34 -10.47
C LEU A 121 51.10 25.05 -10.94
N ASP A 122 50.56 23.90 -10.56
CA ASP A 122 50.21 22.79 -11.45
C ASP A 122 49.12 21.94 -10.78
#